data_AF-A0A952LVN6-F1
#
_entry.id   AF-A0A952LVN6-F1
#
_cell.length_a   1.000
_cell.length_b   1.000
_cell.length_c   1.000
_cell.angle_alpha   90.00
_cell.angle_beta   90.00
_cell.angle_gamma   90.00
#
_symmetry.space_group_name_H-M   'P 1'
#
loop_
_entity.id
_entity.type
_entity.pdbx_description
1 polymer ?
#
loop_
_entity_poly.entity_id
_entity_poly.type
_entity_poly.pdbx_seq_one_letter_code
_entity_poly.pdbx_strand_id
1 'polypeptide(L)'
;MARKPRIHFRGAVYHVLLSGFETQPVFKSVADRNTWLKLTEDGVDRFGYQVHAYYLGRDVVQMAIRVVDVPLSKIMQNLSFRYTRYYNKKNQHQGQLFHGRYKAVLIDPDQYLADLVRFIHNAPLRQARASDPAQFKWSSHAAYADSRAVPQWLNTDTVLTGFGKNDKNAREAFCRFVFDGRQEGERQDLLSGTNGVRILGDERFVKKALKPKKVATPPITLNRLVKQLCREEGVPETRLADLSRKRHESQLRQLITYLAIELNLASLTNMAQRFNRDLTTMSRNQRHFRDRLNTDPALQKKVRSLRRQAMSSNA
;
A
#
# COMPACT_ATOMS: atom_id res chain seq x y z
N MET A 1 2.92 -12.56 -20.88
CA MET A 1 4.26 -12.54 -20.25
C MET A 1 4.17 -12.20 -18.76
N ALA A 2 4.88 -12.94 -17.92
CA ALA A 2 5.05 -12.60 -16.50
C ALA A 2 5.81 -11.27 -16.39
N ARG A 3 5.24 -10.29 -15.68
CA ARG A 3 5.90 -9.00 -15.45
C ARG A 3 6.83 -9.10 -14.26
N LYS A 4 8.00 -8.44 -14.35
CA LYS A 4 8.96 -8.35 -13.24
C LYS A 4 8.27 -7.85 -11.95
N PRO A 5 8.54 -8.47 -10.79
CA PRO A 5 8.04 -8.01 -9.50
C PRO A 5 8.41 -6.54 -9.27
N ARG A 6 7.53 -5.76 -8.65
CA ARG A 6 7.85 -4.38 -8.24
C ARG A 6 8.83 -4.45 -7.07
N ILE A 7 9.88 -3.63 -7.13
CA ILE A 7 10.85 -3.48 -6.04
C ILE A 7 10.12 -2.97 -4.81
N HIS A 8 10.37 -3.60 -3.65
CA HIS A 8 9.77 -3.22 -2.38
C HIS A 8 10.78 -3.35 -1.24
N PHE A 9 10.97 -2.27 -0.50
CA PHE A 9 11.69 -2.25 0.76
C PHE A 9 11.04 -1.22 1.70
N ARG A 10 11.26 -1.39 3.00
CA ARG A 10 10.74 -0.47 4.02
C ARG A 10 11.33 0.92 3.79
N GLY A 11 10.49 1.94 3.76
CA GLY A 11 10.87 3.32 3.50
C GLY A 11 10.95 3.70 2.01
N ALA A 12 10.70 2.78 1.09
CA ALA A 12 10.66 3.07 -0.34
C ALA A 12 9.55 4.08 -0.67
N VAL A 13 9.89 5.08 -1.49
CA VAL A 13 8.96 6.14 -1.93
C VAL A 13 8.64 5.99 -3.40
N TYR A 14 7.37 6.10 -3.75
CA TYR A 14 6.92 5.94 -5.12
C TYR A 14 6.11 7.15 -5.58
N HIS A 15 6.39 7.60 -6.80
CA HIS A 15 5.39 8.31 -7.60
C HIS A 15 4.40 7.28 -8.13
N VAL A 16 3.13 7.41 -7.74
CA VAL A 16 2.03 6.54 -8.14
C VAL A 16 1.12 7.29 -9.10
N LEU A 17 0.84 6.68 -10.25
CA LEU A 17 -0.10 7.18 -11.24
C LEU A 17 -1.18 6.14 -11.51
N LEU A 18 -2.43 6.50 -11.30
CA LEU A 18 -3.60 5.66 -11.59
C LEU A 18 -4.55 6.42 -12.53
N SER A 19 -4.74 5.88 -13.74
CA SER A 19 -5.51 6.51 -14.81
C SER A 19 -6.83 5.77 -15.05
N GLY A 20 -7.90 6.53 -15.20
CA GLY A 20 -9.19 6.12 -15.72
C GLY A 20 -9.27 6.25 -17.23
N PHE A 21 -10.50 6.13 -17.74
CA PHE A 21 -10.82 6.31 -19.14
C PHE A 21 -11.19 7.78 -19.40
N GLU A 22 -10.76 8.33 -20.54
CA GLU A 22 -11.12 9.71 -20.93
C GLU A 22 -12.64 9.89 -21.06
N THR A 23 -13.31 8.86 -21.58
CA THR A 23 -14.77 8.80 -21.73
C THR A 23 -15.52 8.62 -20.40
N GLN A 24 -14.83 8.20 -19.34
CA GLN A 24 -15.43 7.88 -18.05
C GLN A 24 -14.64 8.50 -16.89
N PRO A 25 -15.07 9.69 -16.41
CA PRO A 25 -14.39 10.38 -15.30
C PRO A 25 -14.28 9.49 -14.07
N VAL A 26 -13.08 9.41 -13.50
CA VAL A 26 -12.84 8.76 -12.20
C VAL A 26 -13.59 9.48 -11.10
N PHE A 27 -13.65 10.81 -11.17
CA PHE A 27 -14.34 11.67 -10.20
C PHE A 27 -15.39 12.53 -10.91
N LYS A 28 -16.67 12.28 -10.64
CA LYS A 28 -17.80 13.03 -11.21
C LYS A 28 -18.27 14.17 -10.29
N SER A 29 -17.98 14.06 -9.00
CA SER A 29 -18.50 14.97 -7.96
C SER A 29 -17.49 15.22 -6.85
N VAL A 30 -17.76 16.24 -6.03
CA VAL A 30 -17.03 16.53 -4.78
C VAL A 30 -17.06 15.32 -3.84
N ALA A 31 -18.21 14.65 -3.72
CA ALA A 31 -18.38 13.47 -2.89
C ALA A 31 -17.47 12.29 -3.31
N ASP A 32 -17.18 12.17 -4.60
CA ASP A 32 -16.29 11.11 -5.10
C ASP A 32 -14.85 11.33 -4.63
N ARG A 33 -14.36 12.56 -4.73
CA ARG A 33 -13.00 12.91 -4.28
C ARG A 33 -12.88 12.84 -2.76
N ASN A 34 -13.89 13.31 -2.03
CA ASN A 34 -13.96 13.13 -0.57
C ASN A 34 -13.93 11.65 -0.18
N THR A 35 -14.63 10.79 -0.92
CA THR A 35 -14.60 9.35 -0.68
C THR A 35 -13.20 8.78 -0.92
N TRP A 36 -12.50 9.19 -1.97
CA TRP A 36 -11.11 8.77 -2.20
C TRP A 36 -10.17 9.20 -1.07
N LEU A 37 -10.28 10.45 -0.61
CA LEU A 37 -9.48 10.96 0.50
C LEU A 37 -9.78 10.18 1.80
N LYS A 38 -11.06 9.89 2.08
CA LYS A 38 -11.43 9.08 3.25
C LYS A 38 -10.90 7.65 3.17
N LEU A 39 -10.96 7.02 2.00
CA LEU A 39 -10.37 5.69 1.77
C LEU A 39 -8.85 5.71 1.92
N THR A 40 -8.21 6.82 1.55
CA THR A 40 -6.77 7.03 1.72
C THR A 40 -6.41 7.13 3.20
N GLU A 41 -7.16 7.91 3.97
CA GLU A 41 -7.03 8.01 5.44
C GLU A 41 -7.18 6.64 6.11
N ASP A 42 -8.30 5.94 5.86
CA ASP A 42 -8.52 4.58 6.38
C ASP A 42 -7.37 3.63 6.03
N GLY A 43 -6.78 3.82 4.83
CA GLY A 43 -5.65 3.04 4.35
C GLY A 43 -4.37 3.34 5.13
N VAL A 44 -4.09 4.61 5.40
CA VAL A 44 -2.96 5.06 6.22
C VAL A 44 -3.07 4.45 7.62
N ASP A 45 -4.22 4.56 8.27
CA ASP A 45 -4.44 3.98 9.61
C ASP A 45 -4.26 2.46 9.63
N ARG A 46 -4.76 1.79 8.58
CA ARG A 46 -4.74 0.33 8.50
C ARG A 46 -3.38 -0.25 8.14
N PHE A 47 -2.61 0.41 7.29
CA PHE A 47 -1.41 -0.15 6.66
C PHE A 47 -0.12 0.61 7.01
N GLY A 48 -0.23 1.78 7.64
CA GLY A 48 0.90 2.57 8.14
C GLY A 48 1.79 3.18 7.06
N TYR A 49 1.34 3.29 5.81
CA TYR A 49 2.09 4.02 4.78
C TYR A 49 1.93 5.53 4.99
N GLN A 50 2.85 6.31 4.43
CA GLN A 50 2.78 7.77 4.47
C GLN A 50 2.44 8.30 3.08
N VAL A 51 1.59 9.32 3.03
CA VAL A 51 1.32 10.10 1.83
C VAL A 51 2.03 11.44 1.97
N HIS A 52 2.86 11.80 0.99
CA HIS A 52 3.52 13.11 0.97
C HIS A 52 2.80 14.10 0.06
N ALA A 53 2.19 13.64 -1.02
CA ALA A 53 1.41 14.50 -1.91
C ALA A 53 0.33 13.72 -2.65
N TYR A 54 -0.71 14.41 -3.08
CA TYR A 54 -1.72 13.89 -4.00
C TYR A 54 -2.22 14.97 -4.97
N TYR A 55 -2.70 14.50 -6.12
CA TYR A 55 -3.53 15.25 -7.07
C TYR A 55 -4.65 14.33 -7.57
N LEU A 56 -5.90 14.77 -7.43
CA LEU A 56 -7.10 14.06 -7.87
C LEU A 56 -7.73 14.82 -9.04
N GLY A 57 -7.30 14.49 -10.25
CA GLY A 57 -7.79 15.08 -11.50
C GLY A 57 -9.24 14.68 -11.82
N ARG A 58 -9.63 14.74 -13.09
CA ARG A 58 -10.93 14.24 -13.55
C ARG A 58 -10.91 12.72 -13.72
N ASP A 59 -9.82 12.23 -14.28
CA ASP A 59 -9.59 10.90 -14.81
C ASP A 59 -8.25 10.31 -14.36
N VAL A 60 -7.49 11.04 -13.55
CA VAL A 60 -6.16 10.61 -13.10
C VAL A 60 -5.96 10.91 -11.62
N VAL A 61 -5.29 9.98 -10.94
CA VAL A 61 -4.80 10.15 -9.56
C VAL A 61 -3.28 10.07 -9.59
N GLN A 62 -2.62 11.09 -9.02
CA GLN A 62 -1.19 11.07 -8.72
C GLN A 62 -0.97 11.12 -7.22
N MET A 63 -0.04 10.32 -6.71
CA MET A 63 0.32 10.32 -5.28
C MET A 63 1.81 10.07 -5.08
N ALA A 64 2.41 10.71 -4.06
CA ALA A 64 3.72 10.35 -3.53
C ALA A 64 3.52 9.52 -2.27
N ILE A 65 3.83 8.22 -2.32
CA ILE A 65 3.58 7.26 -1.23
C ILE A 65 4.88 6.65 -0.75
N ARG A 66 5.13 6.73 0.56
CA ARG A 66 6.18 5.97 1.24
C ARG A 66 5.60 4.72 1.88
N VAL A 67 6.10 3.56 1.51
CA VAL A 67 5.68 2.28 2.10
C VAL A 67 6.51 1.94 3.33
N VAL A 68 5.87 1.25 4.27
CA VAL A 68 6.52 0.76 5.49
C VAL A 68 6.57 -0.77 5.42
N ASP A 69 5.66 -1.47 6.09
CA ASP A 69 5.67 -2.94 6.14
C ASP A 69 4.79 -3.55 5.04
N VAL A 70 3.77 -2.81 4.60
CA VAL A 70 2.84 -3.26 3.57
C VAL A 70 3.35 -2.85 2.17
N PRO A 71 3.37 -3.78 1.20
CA PRO A 71 3.79 -3.43 -0.16
C PRO A 71 2.79 -2.52 -0.86
N LEU A 72 3.30 -1.64 -1.72
CA LEU A 72 2.49 -0.68 -2.48
C LEU A 72 1.35 -1.35 -3.26
N SER A 73 1.57 -2.56 -3.78
CA SER A 73 0.55 -3.35 -4.48
C SER A 73 -0.69 -3.60 -3.63
N LYS A 74 -0.52 -3.93 -2.35
CA LYS A 74 -1.63 -4.22 -1.43
C LYS A 74 -2.37 -2.93 -1.04
N ILE A 75 -1.64 -1.84 -0.85
CA ILE A 75 -2.20 -0.50 -0.57
C ILE A 75 -3.06 -0.06 -1.76
N MET A 76 -2.48 -0.01 -2.96
CA MET A 76 -3.19 0.46 -4.14
C MET A 76 -4.33 -0.46 -4.55
N GLN A 77 -4.19 -1.78 -4.39
CA GLN A 77 -5.30 -2.71 -4.62
C GLN A 77 -6.46 -2.43 -3.66
N ASN A 78 -6.19 -2.15 -2.38
CA ASN A 78 -7.23 -1.83 -1.42
C ASN A 78 -7.96 -0.53 -1.80
N LEU A 79 -7.22 0.53 -2.10
CA LEU A 79 -7.77 1.84 -2.47
C LEU A 79 -8.60 1.75 -3.76
N SER A 80 -8.01 1.25 -4.84
CA SER A 80 -8.69 1.20 -6.14
C SER A 80 -9.91 0.29 -6.08
N PHE A 81 -9.84 -0.86 -5.40
CA PHE A 81 -10.97 -1.78 -5.30
C PHE A 81 -12.13 -1.18 -4.48
N ARG A 82 -11.86 -0.61 -3.30
CA ARG A 82 -12.91 0.02 -2.47
C ARG A 82 -13.56 1.18 -3.21
N TYR A 83 -12.76 2.00 -3.89
CA TYR A 83 -13.27 3.15 -4.64
C TYR A 83 -14.10 2.73 -5.86
N THR A 84 -13.62 1.80 -6.69
CA THR A 84 -14.39 1.29 -7.83
C THR A 84 -15.71 0.68 -7.38
N ARG A 85 -15.76 -0.04 -6.25
CA ARG A 85 -17.01 -0.57 -5.71
C ARG A 85 -17.98 0.54 -5.28
N TYR A 86 -17.48 1.59 -4.62
CA TYR A 86 -18.28 2.77 -4.28
C TYR A 86 -18.84 3.43 -5.54
N TYR A 87 -17.97 3.72 -6.51
CA TYR A 87 -18.33 4.38 -7.76
C TYR A 87 -19.39 3.58 -8.54
N ASN A 88 -19.17 2.27 -8.70
CA ASN A 88 -20.08 1.37 -9.42
C ASN A 88 -21.46 1.33 -8.75
N LYS A 89 -21.50 1.19 -7.41
CA LYS A 89 -22.76 1.21 -6.65
C LYS A 89 -23.49 2.54 -6.82
N LYS A 90 -22.79 3.67 -6.69
CA LYS A 90 -23.37 5.02 -6.78
C LYS A 90 -23.91 5.35 -8.17
N ASN A 91 -23.23 4.91 -9.22
CA ASN A 91 -23.55 5.25 -10.61
C ASN A 91 -24.35 4.16 -11.33
N GLN A 92 -24.81 3.11 -10.62
CA GLN A 92 -25.41 1.91 -11.22
C GLN A 92 -24.60 1.33 -12.38
N HIS A 93 -23.27 1.47 -12.30
CA HIS A 93 -22.35 1.06 -13.34
C HIS A 93 -21.74 -0.29 -12.98
N GLN A 94 -21.48 -1.12 -13.98
CA GLN A 94 -20.72 -2.36 -13.84
C GLN A 94 -19.51 -2.32 -14.76
N GLY A 95 -18.36 -2.75 -14.25
CA GLY A 95 -17.13 -2.80 -15.03
C GLY A 95 -15.93 -2.15 -14.35
N GLN A 96 -14.90 -1.94 -15.14
CA GLN A 96 -13.62 -1.37 -14.73
C GLN A 96 -13.70 0.16 -14.77
N LEU A 97 -13.23 0.82 -13.72
CA LEU A 97 -13.12 2.28 -13.68
C LEU A 97 -11.75 2.80 -14.14
N PHE A 98 -10.72 1.97 -13.99
CA PHE A 98 -9.33 2.33 -14.28
C PHE A 98 -8.82 1.54 -15.48
N HIS A 99 -7.93 2.13 -16.29
CA HIS A 99 -7.23 1.52 -17.45
C HIS A 99 -6.35 0.30 -17.11
N GLY A 100 -6.35 -0.13 -15.85
CA GLY A 100 -5.61 -1.28 -15.36
C GLY A 100 -4.98 -0.99 -14.01
N ARG A 101 -3.79 -1.57 -13.79
CA ARG A 101 -3.03 -1.35 -12.56
C ARG A 101 -2.32 -0.01 -12.60
N TYR A 102 -2.18 0.61 -11.43
CA TYR A 102 -1.34 1.78 -11.24
C TYR A 102 0.08 1.60 -11.83
N LYS A 103 0.63 2.68 -12.38
CA LYS A 103 2.07 2.85 -12.63
C LYS A 103 2.73 3.34 -11.34
N ALA A 104 3.98 2.92 -11.13
CA ALA A 104 4.77 3.39 -10.01
C ALA A 104 6.24 3.50 -10.42
N VAL A 105 6.84 4.64 -10.10
CA VAL A 105 8.28 4.90 -10.21
C VAL A 105 8.84 5.00 -8.80
N LEU A 106 9.81 4.16 -8.46
CA LEU A 106 10.55 4.25 -7.18
C LEU A 106 11.48 5.46 -7.27
N ILE A 107 11.41 6.37 -6.31
CA ILE A 107 12.28 7.55 -6.27
C ILE A 107 13.24 7.47 -5.08
N ASP A 108 14.44 8.02 -5.24
CA ASP A 108 15.32 8.36 -4.12
C ASP A 108 14.71 9.56 -3.39
N PRO A 109 14.21 9.39 -2.15
CA PRO A 109 13.54 10.47 -1.45
C PRO A 109 14.48 11.62 -1.09
N ASP A 110 15.77 11.36 -0.89
CA ASP A 110 16.72 12.38 -0.45
C ASP A 110 17.03 13.37 -1.59
N GLN A 111 16.91 12.91 -2.84
CA GLN A 111 17.19 13.70 -4.03
C GLN A 111 15.92 14.24 -4.70
N TYR A 112 14.86 13.43 -4.77
CA TYR A 112 13.74 13.69 -5.68
C TYR A 112 12.39 13.87 -4.99
N LEU A 113 12.29 13.76 -3.65
CA LEU A 113 10.99 13.87 -2.99
C LEU A 113 10.38 15.28 -3.13
N ALA A 114 11.15 16.34 -2.89
CA ALA A 114 10.67 17.70 -3.04
C ALA A 114 10.23 18.00 -4.49
N ASP A 115 11.04 17.58 -5.46
CA ASP A 115 10.73 17.67 -6.89
C ASP A 115 9.47 16.91 -7.27
N LEU A 116 9.29 15.69 -6.75
CA LEU A 116 8.09 14.91 -7.00
C LEU A 116 6.84 15.58 -6.40
N VAL A 117 6.93 16.12 -5.18
CA VAL A 117 5.82 16.83 -4.55
C VAL A 117 5.46 18.07 -5.37
N ARG A 118 6.45 18.87 -5.78
CA ARG A 118 6.24 20.02 -6.67
C ARG A 118 5.63 19.61 -8.00
N PHE A 119 6.14 18.54 -8.61
CA PHE A 119 5.59 17.99 -9.84
C PHE A 119 4.10 17.67 -9.65
N ILE A 120 3.72 16.90 -8.62
CA ILE A 120 2.33 16.57 -8.33
C ILE A 120 1.48 17.82 -8.08
N HIS A 121 1.97 18.80 -7.32
CA HIS A 121 1.24 20.04 -7.03
C HIS A 121 1.02 20.92 -8.26
N ASN A 122 1.95 20.91 -9.23
CA ASN A 122 1.82 21.62 -10.50
C ASN A 122 1.03 20.84 -11.56
N ALA A 123 0.55 19.62 -11.28
CA ALA A 123 -0.30 18.85 -12.20
C ALA A 123 -1.57 19.58 -12.67
N PRO A 124 -2.29 20.39 -11.83
CA PRO A 124 -3.42 21.20 -12.30
C PRO A 124 -3.02 22.18 -13.40
N LEU A 125 -1.83 22.77 -13.34
CA LEU A 125 -1.33 23.71 -14.36
C LEU A 125 -1.05 22.97 -15.67
N ARG A 126 -0.30 21.87 -15.59
CA ARG A 126 0.05 21.04 -16.77
C ARG A 126 -1.18 20.47 -17.47
N GLN A 127 -2.27 20.25 -16.75
CA GLN A 127 -3.54 19.77 -17.30
C GLN A 127 -4.54 20.89 -17.64
N ALA A 128 -4.10 22.16 -17.63
CA ALA A 128 -4.93 23.34 -17.88
C ALA A 128 -6.22 23.37 -17.03
N ARG A 129 -6.12 22.94 -15.77
CA ARG A 129 -7.23 22.90 -14.79
C ARG A 129 -7.24 24.09 -13.83
N ALA A 130 -6.12 24.80 -13.71
CA ALA A 130 -5.98 26.02 -12.91
C ALA A 130 -4.82 26.86 -13.47
N SER A 131 -4.80 28.16 -13.18
CA SER A 131 -3.65 29.04 -13.46
C SER A 131 -2.67 29.14 -12.27
N ASP A 132 -3.10 28.70 -11.08
CA ASP A 132 -2.31 28.63 -9.86
C ASP A 132 -2.59 27.31 -9.12
N PRO A 133 -1.56 26.56 -8.65
CA PRO A 133 -1.75 25.34 -7.86
C PRO A 133 -2.66 25.53 -6.63
N ALA A 134 -2.65 26.71 -6.00
CA ALA A 134 -3.45 27.04 -4.83
C ALA A 134 -4.96 27.10 -5.13
N GLN A 135 -5.36 27.32 -6.38
CA GLN A 135 -6.77 27.36 -6.78
C GLN A 135 -7.37 25.95 -6.90
N PHE A 136 -6.54 24.90 -7.04
CA PHE A 136 -7.02 23.55 -7.24
C PHE A 136 -7.17 22.78 -5.91
N LYS A 137 -8.38 22.80 -5.37
CA LYS A 137 -8.74 22.18 -4.06
C LYS A 137 -8.43 20.68 -3.95
N TRP A 138 -8.31 19.97 -5.07
CA TRP A 138 -8.12 18.52 -5.09
C TRP A 138 -6.66 18.10 -5.26
N SER A 139 -5.77 18.95 -4.76
CA SER A 139 -4.34 18.71 -4.58
C SER A 139 -3.99 18.89 -3.11
N SER A 140 -2.92 18.24 -2.66
CA SER A 140 -2.35 18.47 -1.33
C SER A 140 -1.66 19.84 -1.17
N HIS A 141 -1.55 20.65 -2.22
CA HIS A 141 -0.79 21.91 -2.18
C HIS A 141 -1.24 22.87 -1.06
N ALA A 142 -2.55 22.97 -0.79
CA ALA A 142 -3.08 23.82 0.28
C ALA A 142 -2.54 23.43 1.68
N ALA A 143 -2.32 22.14 1.94
CA ALA A 143 -1.75 21.65 3.19
C ALA A 143 -0.26 22.03 3.35
N TYR A 144 0.44 22.29 2.25
CA TYR A 144 1.81 22.79 2.29
C TYR A 144 1.83 24.30 2.51
N ALA A 145 0.86 25.04 1.96
CA ALA A 145 0.75 26.48 2.13
C ALA A 145 0.24 26.90 3.52
N ASP A 146 -0.67 26.13 4.14
CA ASP A 146 -1.30 26.46 5.43
C ASP A 146 -1.30 25.23 6.36
N SER A 147 -0.70 25.39 7.55
CA SER A 147 -0.64 24.34 8.57
C SER A 147 -2.01 23.89 9.07
N ARG A 148 -3.02 24.78 9.03
CA ARG A 148 -4.40 24.46 9.44
C ARG A 148 -5.12 23.57 8.44
N ALA A 149 -4.62 23.49 7.21
CA ALA A 149 -5.20 22.69 6.14
C ALA A 149 -4.60 21.27 6.05
N VAL A 150 -3.66 20.91 6.93
CA VAL A 150 -2.99 19.60 6.91
C VAL A 150 -3.90 18.51 7.50
N PRO A 151 -4.35 17.52 6.71
CA PRO A 151 -5.02 16.36 7.26
C PRO A 151 -4.04 15.50 8.06
N GLN A 152 -4.48 14.88 9.15
CA GLN A 152 -3.62 14.07 10.03
C GLN A 152 -2.88 12.92 9.30
N TRP A 153 -3.47 12.39 8.23
CA TRP A 153 -2.89 11.29 7.45
C TRP A 153 -1.86 11.74 6.40
N LEU A 154 -1.71 13.05 6.15
CA LEU A 154 -0.78 13.60 5.16
C LEU A 154 0.52 14.07 5.84
N ASN A 155 1.67 13.56 5.39
CA ASN A 155 2.98 13.93 5.93
C ASN A 155 3.64 15.01 5.05
N THR A 156 3.51 16.26 5.49
CA THR A 156 4.15 17.43 4.84
C THR A 156 5.54 17.72 5.42
N ASP A 157 5.75 17.42 6.71
CA ASP A 157 6.97 17.74 7.47
C ASP A 157 8.24 17.18 6.83
N THR A 158 8.18 15.96 6.27
CA THR A 158 9.34 15.31 5.63
C THR A 158 9.93 16.18 4.52
N VAL A 159 9.08 16.92 3.80
CA VAL A 159 9.50 17.81 2.71
C VAL A 159 9.80 19.20 3.27
N LEU A 160 8.89 19.76 4.09
CA LEU A 160 9.01 21.13 4.60
C LEU A 160 10.28 21.35 5.45
N THR A 161 10.77 20.32 6.16
CA THR A 161 12.01 20.41 6.95
C THR A 161 13.22 20.79 6.08
N GLY A 162 13.21 20.47 4.78
CA GLY A 162 14.27 20.86 3.84
C GLY A 162 14.21 22.33 3.38
N PHE A 163 13.12 23.05 3.66
CA PHE A 163 12.88 24.42 3.16
C PHE A 163 13.07 25.50 4.23
N GLY A 164 13.23 25.15 5.50
CA GLY A 164 13.45 26.13 6.55
C GLY A 164 13.43 25.54 7.96
N LYS A 165 13.98 26.30 8.92
CA LYS A 165 14.03 25.90 10.34
C LYS A 165 12.73 26.18 11.10
N ASN A 166 11.95 27.15 10.66
CA ASN A 166 10.65 27.48 11.25
C ASN A 166 9.54 27.20 10.22
N ASP A 167 8.35 26.83 10.73
CA ASP A 167 7.23 26.36 9.90
C ASP A 167 6.80 27.42 8.87
N LYS A 168 6.66 28.68 9.29
CA LYS A 168 6.25 29.78 8.41
C LYS A 168 7.20 29.95 7.21
N ASN A 169 8.51 30.13 7.45
CA ASN A 169 9.49 30.34 6.40
C ASN A 169 9.65 29.12 5.52
N ALA A 170 9.55 27.90 6.09
CA ALA A 170 9.61 26.66 5.31
C ALA A 170 8.45 26.57 4.30
N ARG A 171 7.23 26.92 4.72
CA ARG A 171 6.05 26.94 3.84
C ARG A 171 6.15 28.01 2.77
N GLU A 172 6.56 29.23 3.12
CA GLU A 172 6.78 30.32 2.16
C GLU A 172 7.84 29.93 1.10
N ALA A 173 8.97 29.38 1.54
CA ALA A 173 10.03 28.90 0.65
C ALA A 173 9.55 27.74 -0.23
N PHE A 174 8.77 26.80 0.32
CA PHE A 174 8.19 25.70 -0.45
C PHE A 174 7.19 26.20 -1.50
N CYS A 175 6.28 27.12 -1.15
CA CYS A 175 5.33 27.72 -2.09
C CYS A 175 6.06 28.44 -3.24
N ARG A 176 7.14 29.16 -2.93
CA ARG A 176 8.00 29.78 -3.96
C ARG A 176 8.65 28.73 -4.86
N PHE A 177 9.20 27.67 -4.28
CA PHE A 177 9.76 26.55 -5.04
C PHE A 177 8.74 25.89 -5.99
N VAL A 178 7.49 25.70 -5.54
CA VAL A 178 6.41 25.19 -6.39
C VAL A 178 6.07 26.18 -7.52
N PHE A 179 5.95 27.46 -7.18
CA PHE A 179 5.67 28.53 -8.14
C PHE A 179 6.76 28.67 -9.21
N ASP A 180 8.03 28.54 -8.84
CA ASP A 180 9.15 28.58 -9.79
C ASP A 180 9.11 27.39 -10.76
N GLY A 181 8.55 26.26 -10.34
CA GLY A 181 8.31 25.09 -11.20
C GLY A 181 7.07 25.14 -12.09
N ARG A 182 6.33 26.26 -12.14
CA ARG A 182 5.04 26.33 -12.84
C ARG A 182 5.12 26.14 -14.36
N GLN A 183 6.27 26.47 -14.94
CA GLN A 183 6.56 26.30 -16.38
C GLN A 183 7.30 24.99 -16.68
N GLU A 184 7.57 24.16 -15.66
CA GLU A 184 8.13 22.84 -15.91
C GLU A 184 7.07 21.99 -16.61
N GLY A 185 7.40 21.56 -17.83
CA GLY A 185 6.59 20.64 -18.61
C GLY A 185 6.56 19.23 -18.01
N GLU A 186 6.41 18.23 -18.88
CA GLU A 186 6.40 16.84 -18.44
C GLU A 186 7.78 16.35 -18.00
N ARG A 187 7.85 15.73 -16.82
CA ARG A 187 9.06 15.13 -16.25
C ARG A 187 9.05 13.63 -16.50
N GLN A 188 9.60 13.24 -17.66
CA GLN A 188 9.60 11.84 -18.10
C GLN A 188 10.33 10.90 -17.14
N ASP A 189 11.35 11.40 -16.46
CA ASP A 189 12.08 10.74 -15.38
C ASP A 189 11.15 10.40 -14.20
N LEU A 190 10.27 11.32 -13.78
CA LEU A 190 9.27 11.06 -12.74
C LEU A 190 8.13 10.14 -13.21
N LEU A 191 7.82 10.12 -14.51
CA LEU A 191 6.75 9.29 -15.07
C LEU A 191 7.17 7.86 -15.38
N SER A 192 8.43 7.66 -15.77
CA SER A 192 8.91 6.39 -16.31
C SER A 192 10.17 5.83 -15.64
N GLY A 193 10.87 6.64 -14.82
CA GLY A 193 12.19 6.33 -14.28
C GLY A 193 13.31 6.62 -15.29
N THR A 194 14.50 6.10 -15.03
CA THR A 194 15.67 6.23 -15.91
C THR A 194 16.11 4.89 -16.49
N ASN A 195 16.76 4.92 -17.66
CA ASN A 195 17.44 3.76 -18.27
C ASN A 195 16.56 2.50 -18.43
N GLY A 196 15.26 2.68 -18.72
CA GLY A 196 14.31 1.58 -18.92
C GLY A 196 13.88 0.86 -17.63
N VAL A 197 14.32 1.33 -16.46
CA VAL A 197 13.91 0.84 -15.15
C VAL A 197 13.06 1.90 -14.45
N ARG A 198 12.00 1.49 -13.76
CA ARG A 198 11.10 2.40 -13.03
C ARG A 198 11.69 2.86 -11.70
N ILE A 199 12.92 3.36 -11.74
CA ILE A 199 13.66 3.90 -10.60
C ILE A 199 14.22 5.25 -11.02
N LEU A 200 14.16 6.24 -10.14
CA LEU A 200 14.80 7.54 -10.28
C LEU A 200 15.67 7.77 -9.04
N GLY A 201 16.98 7.91 -9.24
CA GLY A 201 17.98 7.95 -8.18
C GLY A 201 19.37 7.86 -8.78
N ASP A 202 20.38 8.20 -7.98
CA ASP A 202 21.78 8.01 -8.40
C ASP A 202 22.14 6.51 -8.58
N GLU A 203 23.33 6.24 -9.10
CA GLU A 203 23.80 4.87 -9.28
C GLU A 203 23.81 4.04 -7.99
N ARG A 204 24.11 4.67 -6.85
CA ARG A 204 24.20 3.99 -5.55
C ARG A 204 22.79 3.54 -5.12
N PHE A 205 21.80 4.40 -5.26
CA PHE A 205 20.40 4.13 -4.99
C PHE A 205 19.86 3.05 -5.92
N VAL A 206 20.11 3.15 -7.23
CA VAL A 206 19.67 2.15 -8.22
C VAL A 206 20.26 0.77 -7.89
N LYS A 207 21.58 0.69 -7.62
CA LYS A 207 22.23 -0.56 -7.21
C LYS A 207 21.62 -1.11 -5.93
N LYS A 208 21.38 -0.27 -4.91
CA LYS A 208 20.75 -0.68 -3.63
C LYS A 208 19.32 -1.17 -3.82
N ALA A 209 18.52 -0.51 -4.65
CA ALA A 209 17.14 -0.86 -4.93
C ALA A 209 17.00 -2.17 -5.72
N LEU A 210 17.94 -2.42 -6.65
CA LEU A 210 17.97 -3.64 -7.46
C LEU A 210 18.58 -4.85 -6.75
N LYS A 211 19.28 -4.67 -5.62
CA LYS A 211 19.80 -5.79 -4.84
C LYS A 211 18.65 -6.74 -4.49
N PRO A 212 18.69 -8.02 -4.90
CA PRO A 212 17.68 -8.97 -4.52
C PRO A 212 17.65 -9.04 -3.00
N LYS A 213 16.45 -8.88 -2.41
CA LYS A 213 16.28 -9.20 -0.99
C LYS A 213 16.70 -10.66 -0.82
N LYS A 214 17.70 -10.91 0.05
CA LYS A 214 17.92 -12.25 0.57
C LYS A 214 16.57 -12.70 1.13
N VAL A 215 15.92 -13.66 0.47
CA VAL A 215 14.80 -14.35 1.09
C VAL A 215 15.41 -14.96 2.33
N ALA A 216 15.11 -14.41 3.51
CA ALA A 216 15.49 -15.05 4.75
C ALA A 216 14.87 -16.45 4.64
N THR A 217 15.72 -17.48 4.60
CA THR A 217 15.23 -18.86 4.63
C THR A 217 14.31 -18.93 5.84
N PRO A 218 13.03 -19.30 5.67
CA PRO A 218 12.11 -19.28 6.79
C PRO A 218 12.72 -20.16 7.89
N PRO A 219 12.75 -19.69 9.16
CA PRO A 219 13.41 -20.41 10.24
C PRO A 219 12.77 -21.78 10.52
N ILE A 220 11.57 -22.00 10.00
CA ILE A 220 10.82 -23.24 10.03
C ILE A 220 10.19 -23.50 8.66
N THR A 221 10.17 -24.75 8.21
CA THR A 221 9.42 -25.13 7.00
C THR A 221 7.92 -25.26 7.31
N LEU A 222 7.06 -25.14 6.29
CA LEU A 222 5.62 -25.36 6.44
C LEU A 222 5.30 -26.70 7.10
N ASN A 223 6.00 -27.77 6.69
CA ASN A 223 5.81 -29.12 7.24
C ASN A 223 6.17 -29.19 8.72
N ARG A 224 7.26 -28.52 9.15
CA ARG A 224 7.67 -28.50 10.55
C ARG A 224 6.68 -27.70 11.40
N LEU A 225 6.18 -26.56 10.91
CA LEU A 225 5.13 -25.78 11.57
C LEU A 225 3.85 -26.60 11.78
N VAL A 226 3.35 -27.26 10.73
CA VAL A 226 2.13 -28.07 10.79
C VAL A 226 2.31 -29.22 11.79
N LYS A 227 3.41 -29.98 11.68
CA LYS A 227 3.69 -31.11 12.59
C LYS A 227 3.81 -30.66 14.04
N GLN A 228 4.46 -29.52 14.32
CA GLN A 228 4.60 -29.00 15.67
C GLN A 228 3.24 -28.65 16.28
N LEU A 229 2.42 -27.86 15.59
CA LEU A 229 1.10 -27.44 16.08
C LEU A 229 0.13 -28.62 16.23
N CYS A 230 0.18 -29.60 15.32
CA CYS A 230 -0.56 -30.85 15.44
C CYS A 230 -0.17 -31.63 16.70
N ARG A 231 1.13 -31.70 17.03
CA ARG A 231 1.63 -32.37 18.24
C ARG A 231 1.22 -31.65 19.52
N GLU A 232 1.37 -30.33 19.57
CA GLU A 232 1.03 -29.51 20.74
C GLU A 232 -0.48 -29.59 21.08
N GLU A 233 -1.34 -29.70 20.07
CA GLU A 233 -2.80 -29.81 20.27
C GLU A 233 -3.30 -31.26 20.33
N GLY A 234 -2.43 -32.26 20.17
CA GLY A 234 -2.81 -33.67 20.18
C GLY A 234 -3.72 -34.08 19.00
N VAL A 235 -3.66 -33.36 17.87
CA VAL A 235 -4.47 -33.62 16.68
C VAL A 235 -3.58 -34.11 15.54
N PRO A 236 -3.77 -35.34 15.02
CA PRO A 236 -3.01 -35.81 13.86
C PRO A 236 -3.38 -34.98 12.62
N GLU A 237 -2.39 -34.74 11.75
CA GLU A 237 -2.58 -33.90 10.55
C GLU A 237 -3.68 -34.44 9.62
N THR A 238 -3.86 -35.76 9.55
CA THR A 238 -4.92 -36.40 8.77
C THR A 238 -6.33 -35.92 9.16
N ARG A 239 -6.59 -35.69 10.46
CA ARG A 239 -7.88 -35.15 10.91
C ARG A 239 -8.14 -33.72 10.45
N LEU A 240 -7.10 -32.95 10.14
CA LEU A 240 -7.26 -31.61 9.58
C LEU A 240 -7.72 -31.66 8.12
N ALA A 241 -7.39 -32.73 7.39
CA ALA A 241 -7.83 -32.96 6.02
C ALA A 241 -9.20 -33.67 5.94
N ASP A 242 -9.58 -34.46 6.95
CA ASP A 242 -10.88 -35.13 7.02
C ASP A 242 -12.04 -34.14 7.08
N LEU A 243 -13.24 -34.53 6.61
CA LEU A 243 -14.45 -33.70 6.59
C LEU A 243 -14.97 -33.28 7.98
N SER A 244 -14.31 -33.68 9.05
CA SER A 244 -14.67 -33.33 10.43
C SER A 244 -14.89 -31.82 10.60
N ARG A 245 -16.02 -31.49 11.23
CA ARG A 245 -16.47 -30.13 11.55
C ARG A 245 -16.29 -29.80 13.02
N LYS A 246 -15.53 -30.60 13.77
CA LYS A 246 -15.26 -30.35 15.19
C LYS A 246 -14.62 -28.97 15.37
N ARG A 247 -15.12 -28.22 16.35
CA ARG A 247 -14.72 -26.82 16.60
C ARG A 247 -13.20 -26.68 16.78
N HIS A 248 -12.60 -27.62 17.50
CA HIS A 248 -11.17 -27.64 17.78
C HIS A 248 -10.29 -27.78 16.53
N GLU A 249 -10.57 -28.75 15.65
CA GLU A 249 -9.82 -28.97 14.41
C GLU A 249 -9.99 -27.80 13.41
N SER A 250 -11.17 -27.19 13.38
CA SER A 250 -11.41 -25.97 12.59
C SER A 250 -10.58 -24.79 13.09
N GLN A 251 -10.48 -24.61 14.42
CA GLN A 251 -9.65 -23.58 15.03
C GLN A 251 -8.15 -23.83 14.77
N LEU A 252 -7.71 -25.10 14.82
CA LEU A 252 -6.33 -25.46 14.53
C LEU A 252 -5.96 -25.20 13.07
N ARG A 253 -6.83 -25.56 12.11
CA ARG A 253 -6.66 -25.17 10.69
C ARG A 253 -6.54 -23.66 10.52
N GLN A 254 -7.35 -22.89 11.26
CA GLN A 254 -7.31 -21.44 11.20
C GLN A 254 -5.97 -20.88 11.70
N LEU A 255 -5.49 -21.38 12.84
CA LEU A 255 -4.22 -20.98 13.44
C LEU A 255 -3.02 -21.34 12.54
N ILE A 256 -2.94 -22.58 12.07
CA ILE A 256 -1.85 -23.03 11.18
C ILE A 256 -1.85 -22.20 9.89
N THR A 257 -3.02 -21.99 9.28
CA THR A 257 -3.13 -21.20 8.04
C THR A 257 -2.73 -19.75 8.29
N TYR A 258 -3.11 -19.16 9.42
CA TYR A 258 -2.75 -17.79 9.78
C TYR A 258 -1.23 -17.65 9.89
N LEU A 259 -0.58 -18.54 10.66
CA LEU A 259 0.88 -18.53 10.85
C LEU A 259 1.63 -18.83 9.55
N ALA A 260 1.15 -19.79 8.74
CA ALA A 260 1.77 -20.13 7.46
C ALA A 260 1.77 -18.95 6.49
N ILE A 261 0.69 -18.16 6.46
CA ILE A 261 0.59 -16.96 5.62
C ILE A 261 1.44 -15.82 6.22
N GLU A 262 1.38 -15.61 7.54
CA GLU A 262 2.12 -14.55 8.22
C GLU A 262 3.65 -14.73 8.10
N LEU A 263 4.12 -15.97 8.20
CA LEU A 263 5.53 -16.35 8.07
C LEU A 263 5.98 -16.55 6.61
N ASN A 264 5.11 -16.25 5.62
CA ASN A 264 5.37 -16.45 4.19
C ASN A 264 5.77 -17.89 3.81
N LEU A 265 5.23 -18.89 4.50
CA LEU A 265 5.50 -20.31 4.25
C LEU A 265 4.58 -20.91 3.18
N ALA A 266 3.36 -20.38 3.05
CA ALA A 266 2.35 -20.91 2.13
C ALA A 266 1.33 -19.84 1.73
N SER A 267 0.75 -19.99 0.54
CA SER A 267 -0.44 -19.23 0.15
C SER A 267 -1.71 -19.83 0.77
N LEU A 268 -2.79 -19.04 0.84
CA LEU A 268 -4.10 -19.54 1.26
C LEU A 268 -4.58 -20.71 0.39
N THR A 269 -4.26 -20.66 -0.91
CA THR A 269 -4.56 -21.73 -1.87
C THR A 269 -3.83 -23.02 -1.51
N ASN A 270 -2.53 -22.95 -1.17
CA ASN A 270 -1.78 -24.14 -0.75
C ASN A 270 -2.34 -24.72 0.55
N MET A 271 -2.75 -23.88 1.51
CA MET A 271 -3.36 -24.35 2.75
C MET A 271 -4.75 -24.97 2.52
N ALA A 272 -5.54 -24.42 1.61
CA ALA A 272 -6.84 -24.96 1.22
C ALA A 272 -6.69 -26.36 0.60
N GLN A 273 -5.72 -26.53 -0.31
CA GLN A 273 -5.37 -27.84 -0.88
C GLN A 273 -4.90 -28.81 0.20
N ARG A 274 -3.96 -28.39 1.06
CA ARG A 274 -3.40 -29.24 2.12
C ARG A 274 -4.45 -29.78 3.08
N PHE A 275 -5.43 -28.96 3.46
CA PHE A 275 -6.49 -29.35 4.38
C PHE A 275 -7.75 -29.87 3.69
N ASN A 276 -7.70 -30.10 2.38
CA ASN A 276 -8.84 -30.54 1.57
C ASN A 276 -10.11 -29.68 1.79
N ARG A 277 -9.95 -28.36 1.75
CA ARG A 277 -11.04 -27.39 1.94
C ARG A 277 -11.20 -26.47 0.76
N ASP A 278 -12.45 -26.11 0.51
CA ASP A 278 -12.78 -25.06 -0.44
C ASP A 278 -12.14 -23.72 -0.04
N LEU A 279 -11.61 -23.00 -1.04
CA LEU A 279 -10.89 -21.75 -0.87
C LEU A 279 -11.79 -20.66 -0.28
N THR A 280 -13.08 -20.62 -0.64
CA THR A 280 -14.01 -19.63 -0.12
C THR A 280 -14.29 -19.85 1.37
N THR A 281 -14.43 -21.12 1.77
CA THR A 281 -14.58 -21.52 3.18
C THR A 281 -13.32 -21.17 3.99
N MET A 282 -12.14 -21.48 3.47
CA MET A 282 -10.87 -21.12 4.10
C MET A 282 -10.71 -19.59 4.26
N SER A 283 -11.07 -18.83 3.22
CA SER A 283 -11.02 -17.35 3.25
C SER A 283 -11.95 -16.75 4.31
N ARG A 284 -13.20 -17.23 4.40
CA ARG A 284 -14.14 -16.80 5.45
C ARG A 284 -13.62 -17.13 6.85
N ASN A 285 -13.15 -18.36 7.05
CA ASN A 285 -12.59 -18.78 8.34
C ASN A 285 -11.36 -17.96 8.76
N GLN A 286 -10.50 -17.60 7.80
CA GLN A 286 -9.35 -16.73 8.07
C GLN A 286 -9.76 -15.29 8.42
N ARG A 287 -10.84 -14.77 7.84
CA ARG A 287 -11.40 -13.48 8.24
C ARG A 287 -11.88 -13.55 9.70
N HIS A 288 -12.73 -14.53 10.03
CA HIS A 288 -13.23 -14.70 11.40
C HIS A 288 -12.11 -14.91 12.43
N PHE A 289 -11.05 -15.65 12.07
CA PHE A 289 -9.88 -15.81 12.93
C PHE A 289 -9.18 -14.48 13.22
N ARG A 290 -8.99 -13.63 12.20
CA ARG A 290 -8.40 -12.29 12.38
C ARG A 290 -9.27 -11.38 13.23
N ASP A 291 -10.59 -11.41 13.02
CA ASP A 291 -11.51 -10.61 13.82
C ASP A 291 -11.44 -11.01 15.31
N ARG A 292 -11.39 -12.32 15.60
CA ARG A 292 -11.17 -12.84 16.95
C ARG A 292 -9.79 -12.49 17.50
N LEU A 293 -8.73 -12.56 16.69
CA LEU A 293 -7.38 -12.20 17.12
C LEU A 293 -7.30 -10.75 17.59
N ASN A 294 -8.10 -9.84 17.01
CA ASN A 294 -8.13 -8.45 17.44
C ASN A 294 -8.82 -8.25 18.79
N THR A 295 -9.75 -9.14 19.18
CA THR A 295 -10.58 -8.98 20.38
C THR A 295 -10.24 -9.93 21.53
N ASP A 296 -9.47 -11.00 21.29
CA ASP A 296 -9.14 -12.05 22.26
C ASP A 296 -7.65 -11.95 22.71
N PRO A 297 -7.36 -11.40 23.90
CA PRO A 297 -5.99 -11.24 24.40
C PRO A 297 -5.26 -12.58 24.61
N ALA A 298 -5.98 -13.65 24.95
CA ALA A 298 -5.39 -14.97 25.15
C ALA A 298 -4.91 -15.55 23.81
N LEU A 299 -5.73 -15.39 22.76
CA LEU A 299 -5.36 -15.78 21.40
C LEU A 299 -4.17 -14.97 20.88
N GLN A 300 -4.12 -13.66 21.16
CA GLN A 300 -2.97 -12.81 20.82
C GLN A 300 -1.68 -13.31 21.49
N LYS A 301 -1.74 -13.60 22.80
CA LYS A 301 -0.60 -14.13 23.56
C LYS A 301 -0.13 -15.46 22.98
N LYS A 302 -1.06 -16.37 22.65
CA LYS A 302 -0.77 -17.67 22.03
C LYS A 302 -0.07 -17.50 20.68
N VAL A 303 -0.62 -16.69 19.78
CA VAL A 303 -0.02 -16.42 18.46
C VAL A 303 1.37 -15.80 18.59
N ARG A 304 1.57 -14.85 19.50
CA ARG A 304 2.90 -14.26 19.76
C ARG A 304 3.91 -15.30 20.25
N SER A 305 3.49 -16.19 21.16
CA SER A 305 4.34 -17.27 21.67
C SER A 305 4.77 -18.23 20.56
N LEU A 306 3.79 -18.72 19.79
CA LEU A 306 4.03 -19.65 18.67
C LEU A 306 4.92 -19.02 17.60
N ARG A 307 4.72 -17.73 17.31
CA ARG A 307 5.57 -16.97 16.39
C ARG A 307 7.02 -16.90 16.89
N ARG A 308 7.25 -16.66 18.18
CA ARG A 308 8.60 -16.67 18.76
C ARG A 308 9.24 -18.05 18.70
N GLN A 309 8.50 -19.11 19.00
CA GLN A 309 8.98 -20.50 18.91
C GLN A 309 9.34 -20.90 17.48
N ALA A 310 8.48 -20.59 16.51
CA ALA A 310 8.73 -20.82 15.09
C ALA A 310 9.99 -20.10 14.56
N MET A 311 10.35 -18.97 15.17
CA MET A 311 11.54 -18.17 14.81
C MET A 311 12.81 -18.59 15.57
N SER A 312 12.70 -19.31 16.68
CA SER A 312 13.82 -19.70 17.57
C SER A 312 14.27 -21.15 17.43
N SER A 313 13.50 -22.00 16.74
CA SER A 313 13.73 -23.46 16.65
C SER A 313 14.93 -23.88 15.76
N ASN A 314 15.92 -22.99 15.59
CA ASN A 314 17.14 -23.19 14.80
C ASN A 314 18.39 -22.53 15.44
N ALA A 315 18.36 -22.27 16.76
CA ALA A 315 19.60 -22.18 17.54
C ALA A 315 20.06 -23.60 17.90
#